data_AF-A0A7Y5LSD1-F1
#
_entry.id   AF-A0A7Y5LSD1-F1
#
_cell.length_a   1.000
_cell.length_b   1.000
_cell.length_c   1.000
_cell.angle_alpha   90.00
_cell.angle_beta   90.00
_cell.angle_gamma   90.00
#
_symmetry.space_group_name_H-M   'P 1'
#
loop_
_entity.id
_entity.type
_entity.pdbx_description
1 polymer ?
#
loop_
_entity_poly.entity_id
_entity_poly.type
_entity_poly.pdbx_seq_one_letter_code
_entity_poly.pdbx_strand_id
1 'polypeptide(L)'
;MGSDSLAEASPVHRAAVNEFWMGETEVTVEQFQAFVAETGYITEPETLGGGWIRDSAGFTKKSDASWKNPYFALVNAQPVVFVTRRDAEAYCIWLSRRSGLAIHLPSEVKWEYACRGGQRIEFVNGWTAENSGMRIHDVAQKAPNHFGLYDIQGNVWEWTADDYANYTKESVADSARRNDGSRGAVMRGGSYAFPVSFASVFFRQPGHGAIARAQDLGFRVVISPE
;
A
#
# COMPACT_ATOMS: atom_id res chain seq x y z
N MET A 1 5.96 -16.17 7.27
CA MET A 1 5.82 -15.15 6.22
C MET A 1 6.39 -15.70 4.92
N GLY A 2 5.90 -15.23 3.78
CA GLY A 2 6.33 -15.64 2.45
C GLY A 2 5.64 -16.89 1.89
N SER A 3 6.13 -17.34 0.75
CA SER A 3 5.71 -18.56 0.05
C SER A 3 6.88 -19.14 -0.74
N ASP A 4 7.02 -20.47 -0.74
CA ASP A 4 8.02 -21.16 -1.58
C ASP A 4 7.51 -21.39 -3.02
N SER A 5 6.27 -20.99 -3.32
CA SER A 5 5.70 -21.04 -4.69
C SER A 5 6.08 -19.84 -5.58
N LEU A 6 6.67 -18.78 -5.00
CA LEU A 6 7.05 -17.56 -5.71
C LEU A 6 8.44 -17.11 -5.29
N ALA A 7 9.36 -16.96 -6.25
CA ALA A 7 10.76 -16.63 -5.98
C ALA A 7 10.95 -15.35 -5.15
N GLU A 8 10.17 -14.29 -5.44
CA GLU A 8 10.25 -13.00 -4.74
C GLU A 8 9.74 -13.05 -3.29
N ALA A 9 8.91 -14.06 -2.96
CA ALA A 9 8.35 -14.30 -1.63
C ALA A 9 9.02 -15.50 -0.92
N SER A 10 10.05 -16.07 -1.53
CA SER A 10 10.81 -17.22 -1.04
C SER A 10 12.15 -16.75 -0.44
N PRO A 11 12.68 -17.42 0.59
CA PRO A 11 12.07 -18.55 1.29
C PRO A 11 10.98 -18.18 2.28
N VAL A 12 10.10 -19.14 2.56
CA VAL A 12 9.28 -19.11 3.78
C VAL A 12 10.19 -19.06 5.00
N HIS A 13 9.89 -18.12 5.90
CA HIS A 13 10.64 -17.85 7.13
C HIS A 13 9.72 -17.41 8.28
N ARG A 14 10.26 -17.42 9.51
CA ARG A 14 9.53 -16.98 10.72
C ARG A 14 9.62 -15.46 10.83
N ALA A 15 8.51 -14.83 11.22
CA ALA A 15 8.46 -13.41 11.52
C ALA A 15 7.75 -13.21 12.86
N ALA A 16 8.28 -12.32 13.70
CA ALA A 16 7.61 -11.87 14.91
C ALA A 16 6.71 -10.69 14.56
N VAL A 17 5.55 -10.60 15.21
CA VAL A 17 4.58 -9.52 15.04
C VAL A 17 4.15 -9.12 16.44
N ASN A 18 4.45 -7.88 16.85
CA ASN A 18 3.93 -7.32 18.09
C ASN A 18 2.47 -6.92 17.90
N GLU A 19 1.74 -6.67 18.98
CA GLU A 19 0.39 -6.12 18.89
C GLU A 19 0.38 -4.74 18.22
N PHE A 20 -0.68 -4.47 17.46
CA PHE A 20 -0.89 -3.22 16.73
C PHE A 20 -2.37 -3.11 16.31
N TRP A 21 -2.81 -1.90 16.00
CA TRP A 21 -4.03 -1.64 15.25
C TRP A 21 -3.69 -1.29 13.81
N MET A 22 -4.55 -1.64 12.87
CA MET A 22 -4.43 -1.29 11.45
C MET A 22 -5.67 -0.56 10.98
N GLY A 23 -5.49 0.42 10.09
CA GLY A 23 -6.60 1.03 9.38
C GLY A 23 -7.45 -0.02 8.67
N GLU A 24 -8.75 0.01 8.95
CA GLU A 24 -9.75 -0.91 8.39
C GLU A 24 -9.75 -0.89 6.85
N THR A 25 -9.48 0.28 6.27
CA THR A 25 -9.40 0.54 4.83
C THR A 25 -8.07 1.17 4.45
N GLU A 26 -7.81 1.34 3.15
CA GLU A 26 -6.84 2.33 2.68
C GLU A 26 -7.20 3.75 3.13
N VAL A 27 -6.21 4.64 3.18
CA VAL A 27 -6.45 6.07 3.43
C VAL A 27 -7.22 6.65 2.24
N THR A 28 -8.36 7.27 2.52
CA THR A 28 -9.23 7.80 1.47
C THR A 28 -8.78 9.18 0.99
N VAL A 29 -9.29 9.59 -0.17
CA VAL A 29 -9.10 10.93 -0.72
C VAL A 29 -9.57 12.01 0.24
N GLU A 30 -10.70 11.81 0.92
CA GLU A 30 -11.22 12.75 1.92
C GLU A 30 -10.25 12.92 3.10
N GLN A 31 -9.73 11.80 3.62
CA GLN A 31 -8.78 11.80 4.73
C GLN A 31 -7.46 12.49 4.33
N PHE A 32 -6.94 12.19 3.13
CA PHE A 32 -5.72 12.82 2.62
C PHE A 32 -5.93 14.31 2.31
N GLN A 33 -7.12 14.69 1.83
CA GLN A 33 -7.47 16.09 1.62
C GLN A 33 -7.48 16.88 2.92
N ALA A 34 -7.93 16.30 4.04
CA ALA A 34 -7.86 16.95 5.35
C ALA A 34 -6.40 17.22 5.77
N PHE A 35 -5.48 16.27 5.53
CA PHE A 35 -4.05 16.46 5.74
C PHE A 35 -3.50 17.64 4.92
N VAL A 36 -3.80 17.66 3.61
CA VAL A 36 -3.30 18.73 2.72
C VAL A 36 -3.90 20.09 3.08
N ALA A 37 -5.18 20.14 3.42
CA ALA A 37 -5.86 21.38 3.80
C ALA A 37 -5.28 22.00 5.09
N GLU A 38 -4.88 21.17 6.05
CA GLU A 38 -4.34 21.64 7.33
C GLU A 38 -2.86 22.02 7.26
N THR A 39 -2.09 21.32 6.43
CA THR A 39 -0.62 21.47 6.39
C THR A 39 -0.11 22.26 5.18
N GLY A 40 -0.93 22.44 4.14
CA GLY A 40 -0.49 22.98 2.85
C GLY A 40 0.47 22.05 2.11
N TYR A 41 0.48 20.75 2.44
CA TYR A 41 1.41 19.78 1.86
C TYR A 41 1.28 19.68 0.33
N ILE A 42 2.43 19.56 -0.33
CA ILE A 42 2.55 19.38 -1.79
C ILE A 42 3.25 18.04 -2.00
N THR A 43 2.61 17.11 -2.70
CA THR A 43 3.13 15.74 -2.82
C THR A 43 4.35 15.63 -3.73
N GLU A 44 5.10 14.55 -3.61
CA GLU A 44 6.24 14.27 -4.50
C GLU A 44 5.84 14.21 -5.98
N PRO A 45 4.70 13.62 -6.40
CA PRO A 45 4.23 13.74 -7.78
C PRO A 45 4.02 15.20 -8.22
N GLU A 46 3.49 16.06 -7.36
CA GLU A 46 3.31 17.49 -7.67
C GLU A 46 4.66 18.23 -7.84
N THR A 47 5.72 17.81 -7.15
CA THR A 47 7.05 18.47 -7.20
C THR A 47 8.04 17.82 -8.16
N LEU A 48 7.90 16.53 -8.46
CA LEU A 48 8.85 15.74 -9.26
C LEU A 48 8.39 15.50 -10.70
N GLY A 49 7.52 16.37 -11.22
CA GLY A 49 7.04 16.33 -12.60
C GLY A 49 6.08 15.18 -12.87
N GLY A 50 5.12 14.99 -11.96
CA GLY A 50 3.90 14.22 -12.14
C GLY A 50 3.98 12.75 -11.76
N GLY A 51 3.21 11.93 -12.46
CA GLY A 51 2.97 10.53 -12.11
C GLY A 51 2.84 9.65 -13.34
N TRP A 52 2.55 8.37 -13.12
CA TRP A 52 2.46 7.36 -14.16
C TRP A 52 1.05 6.77 -14.21
N ILE A 53 0.45 6.86 -15.38
CA ILE A 53 -0.89 6.36 -15.68
C ILE A 53 -0.75 5.10 -16.52
N ARG A 54 -1.61 4.12 -16.29
CA ARG A 54 -1.62 2.89 -17.07
C ARG A 54 -2.63 3.00 -18.20
N ASP A 55 -2.14 2.80 -19.42
CA ASP A 55 -2.94 2.72 -20.63
C ASP A 55 -2.69 1.38 -21.34
N SER A 56 -3.22 1.20 -22.56
CA SER A 56 -3.06 -0.03 -23.34
C SER A 56 -1.60 -0.34 -23.72
N ALA A 57 -0.70 0.65 -23.69
CA ALA A 57 0.72 0.50 -24.00
C ALA A 57 1.60 0.31 -22.75
N GLY A 58 1.02 0.33 -21.54
CA GLY A 58 1.73 0.21 -20.27
C GLY A 58 1.69 1.49 -19.44
N PHE A 59 2.79 1.81 -18.75
CA PHE A 59 2.87 3.03 -17.94
C PHE A 59 3.35 4.23 -18.77
N THR A 60 2.49 5.24 -18.87
CA THR A 60 2.77 6.51 -19.53
C THR A 60 2.92 7.60 -18.48
N LYS A 61 4.05 8.34 -18.53
CA LYS A 61 4.28 9.48 -17.64
C LYS A 61 3.41 10.66 -18.07
N LYS A 62 2.76 11.32 -17.10
CA LYS A 62 2.12 12.63 -17.28
C LYS A 62 2.76 13.60 -16.31
N SER A 63 3.14 14.78 -16.82
CA SER A 63 3.94 15.76 -16.07
C SER A 63 3.20 16.43 -14.92
N ASP A 64 1.88 16.36 -14.92
CA ASP A 64 0.96 16.96 -13.96
C ASP A 64 0.07 15.91 -13.25
N ALA A 65 0.29 14.62 -13.51
CA ALA A 65 -0.45 13.57 -12.82
C ALA A 65 -0.11 13.55 -11.32
N SER A 66 -1.14 13.61 -10.50
CA SER A 66 -1.06 13.66 -9.04
C SER A 66 -2.40 13.23 -8.47
N TRP A 67 -2.51 13.14 -7.14
CA TRP A 67 -3.77 12.84 -6.48
C TRP A 67 -4.86 13.89 -6.77
N LYS A 68 -4.48 15.13 -7.13
CA LYS A 68 -5.39 16.22 -7.55
C LYS A 68 -5.78 16.16 -9.02
N ASN A 69 -4.90 15.65 -9.88
CA ASN A 69 -5.17 15.44 -11.30
C ASN A 69 -4.81 14.00 -11.69
N PRO A 70 -5.67 13.02 -11.34
CA PRO A 70 -5.34 11.61 -11.52
C PRO A 70 -5.66 11.09 -12.92
N TYR A 71 -6.21 11.92 -13.82
CA TYR A 71 -6.68 11.56 -15.17
C TYR A 71 -7.85 10.56 -15.21
N PHE A 72 -8.53 10.38 -14.09
CA PHE A 72 -9.81 9.70 -13.98
C PHE A 72 -10.65 10.35 -12.87
N ALA A 73 -11.92 10.00 -12.75
CA ALA A 73 -12.76 10.52 -11.67
C ALA A 73 -12.41 9.80 -10.36
N LEU A 74 -11.71 10.51 -9.48
CA LEU A 74 -11.37 10.06 -8.13
C LEU A 74 -12.28 10.77 -7.13
N VAL A 75 -12.97 10.02 -6.26
CA VAL A 75 -13.96 10.57 -5.30
C VAL A 75 -13.54 10.35 -3.84
N ASN A 76 -14.15 11.11 -2.93
CA ASN A 76 -13.81 11.16 -1.50
C ASN A 76 -13.66 9.80 -0.81
N ALA A 77 -14.53 8.84 -1.14
CA ALA A 77 -14.56 7.51 -0.52
C ALA A 77 -13.55 6.51 -1.13
N GLN A 78 -12.83 6.89 -2.18
CA GLN A 78 -11.83 6.04 -2.83
C GLN A 78 -10.46 6.20 -2.16
N PRO A 79 -9.57 5.20 -2.26
CA PRO A 79 -8.19 5.33 -1.82
C PRO A 79 -7.49 6.52 -2.47
N VAL A 80 -6.71 7.27 -1.70
CA VAL A 80 -5.77 8.22 -2.30
C VAL A 80 -4.69 7.46 -3.06
N VAL A 81 -4.37 7.92 -4.27
CA VAL A 81 -3.32 7.38 -5.15
C VAL A 81 -2.40 8.49 -5.61
N PHE A 82 -1.36 8.17 -6.40
CA PHE A 82 -0.29 9.13 -6.72
C PHE A 82 0.30 9.75 -5.45
N VAL A 83 0.67 8.87 -4.52
CA VAL A 83 1.38 9.23 -3.29
C VAL A 83 2.59 8.32 -3.19
N THR A 84 3.75 8.87 -2.87
CA THR A 84 4.96 8.08 -2.62
C THR A 84 4.95 7.57 -1.19
N ARG A 85 5.90 6.67 -0.87
CA ARG A 85 6.14 6.29 0.53
C ARG A 85 6.40 7.52 1.42
N ARG A 86 7.09 8.55 0.92
CA ARG A 86 7.37 9.76 1.71
C ARG A 86 6.12 10.61 1.94
N ASP A 87 5.25 10.71 0.96
CA ASP A 87 3.94 11.38 1.12
C ASP A 87 3.11 10.65 2.19
N ALA A 88 3.09 9.31 2.16
CA ALA A 88 2.40 8.49 3.13
C ALA A 88 3.02 8.57 4.55
N GLU A 89 4.35 8.59 4.66
CA GLU A 89 5.06 8.83 5.92
C GLU A 89 4.75 10.23 6.49
N ALA A 90 4.69 11.26 5.64
CA ALA A 90 4.33 12.62 6.05
C ALA A 90 2.88 12.69 6.58
N TYR A 91 1.94 11.99 5.92
CA TYR A 91 0.57 11.83 6.42
C TYR A 91 0.55 11.16 7.81
N CYS A 92 1.30 10.08 7.99
CA CYS A 92 1.39 9.39 9.28
C CYS A 92 1.96 10.29 10.39
N ILE A 93 2.99 11.08 10.10
CA ILE A 93 3.58 12.05 11.03
C ILE A 93 2.56 13.11 11.43
N TRP A 94 1.82 13.65 10.46
CA TRP A 94 0.75 14.62 10.74
C TRP A 94 -0.34 14.01 11.63
N LEU A 95 -0.82 12.81 11.27
CA LEU A 95 -1.89 12.17 12.02
C LEU A 95 -1.44 11.79 13.44
N SER A 96 -0.18 11.40 13.61
CA SER A 96 0.43 11.17 14.92
C SER A 96 0.39 12.43 15.78
N ARG A 97 0.83 13.58 15.24
CA ARG A 97 0.82 14.87 15.95
C ARG A 97 -0.59 15.30 16.32
N ARG A 98 -1.56 15.05 15.43
CA ARG A 98 -2.96 15.43 15.64
C ARG A 98 -3.67 14.58 16.69
N SER A 99 -3.36 13.28 16.74
CA SER A 99 -4.04 12.32 17.62
C SER A 99 -3.31 12.04 18.93
N GLY A 100 -2.01 12.29 18.99
CA GLY A 100 -1.15 11.85 20.09
C GLY A 100 -0.79 10.36 20.04
N LEU A 101 -1.15 9.64 18.98
CA LEU A 101 -0.87 8.22 18.80
C LEU A 101 0.38 8.00 17.94
N ALA A 102 1.08 6.88 18.15
CA ALA A 102 2.20 6.47 17.31
C ALA A 102 1.71 5.86 15.99
N ILE A 103 1.48 6.70 14.98
CA ILE A 103 0.95 6.29 13.67
C ILE A 103 2.07 6.23 12.64
N HIS A 104 2.13 5.12 11.91
CA HIS A 104 3.12 4.90 10.86
C HIS A 104 2.59 3.94 9.78
N LEU A 105 3.34 3.79 8.69
CA LEU A 105 3.08 2.73 7.70
C LEU A 105 3.29 1.35 8.34
N PRO A 106 2.53 0.31 7.93
CA PRO A 106 2.79 -1.05 8.38
C PRO A 106 4.20 -1.49 7.95
N SER A 107 4.88 -2.27 8.79
CA SER A 107 5.99 -3.10 8.30
C SER A 107 5.44 -4.13 7.31
N GLU A 108 6.28 -4.63 6.42
CA GLU A 108 5.92 -5.69 5.48
C GLU A 108 5.36 -6.92 6.22
N VAL A 109 5.98 -7.23 7.37
CA VAL A 109 5.58 -8.29 8.28
C VAL A 109 4.17 -8.06 8.86
N LYS A 110 3.89 -6.85 9.39
CA LYS A 110 2.55 -6.48 9.88
C LYS A 110 1.51 -6.57 8.77
N TRP A 111 1.85 -6.08 7.58
CA TRP A 111 0.96 -6.10 6.42
C TRP A 111 0.57 -7.53 6.04
N GLU A 112 1.52 -8.44 5.86
CA GLU A 112 1.22 -9.82 5.48
C GLU A 112 0.47 -10.57 6.60
N TYR A 113 0.86 -10.36 7.86
CA TYR A 113 0.16 -10.93 9.00
C TYR A 113 -1.32 -10.51 9.03
N ALA A 114 -1.57 -9.22 8.87
CA ALA A 114 -2.90 -8.64 8.81
C ALA A 114 -3.71 -9.16 7.61
N CYS A 115 -3.09 -9.21 6.43
CA CYS A 115 -3.70 -9.72 5.20
C CYS A 115 -4.14 -11.19 5.35
N ARG A 116 -3.31 -12.03 5.96
CA ARG A 116 -3.63 -13.44 6.24
C ARG A 116 -4.81 -13.64 7.18
N GLY A 117 -5.14 -12.68 8.05
CA GLY A 117 -6.30 -12.77 8.95
C GLY A 117 -6.29 -14.02 9.85
N GLY A 118 -5.12 -14.51 10.25
CA GLY A 118 -5.00 -15.77 11.02
C GLY A 118 -5.20 -17.06 10.21
N GLN A 119 -5.29 -16.97 8.87
CA GLN A 119 -5.59 -18.09 7.98
C GLN A 119 -4.40 -18.46 7.08
N ARG A 120 -4.35 -19.72 6.64
CA ARG A 120 -3.39 -20.23 5.63
C ARG A 120 -4.03 -20.21 4.25
N ILE A 121 -4.25 -19.01 3.73
CA ILE A 121 -4.90 -18.75 2.45
C ILE A 121 -3.99 -17.90 1.56
N GLU A 122 -4.21 -17.94 0.26
CA GLU A 122 -3.50 -17.08 -0.69
C GLU A 122 -4.30 -15.82 -1.04
N PHE A 123 -5.63 -15.93 -1.11
CA PHE A 123 -6.53 -14.84 -1.45
C PHE A 123 -7.92 -15.06 -0.84
N VAL A 124 -8.51 -14.02 -0.24
CA VAL A 124 -9.89 -13.99 0.27
C VAL A 124 -10.82 -13.40 -0.78
N ASN A 125 -10.68 -12.09 -1.01
CA ASN A 125 -11.59 -11.26 -1.78
C ASN A 125 -10.93 -9.90 -2.02
N GLY A 126 -11.28 -9.25 -3.12
CA GLY A 126 -10.62 -8.02 -3.54
C GLY A 126 -11.10 -7.48 -4.88
N TRP A 127 -10.82 -6.20 -5.13
CA TRP A 127 -10.99 -5.59 -6.45
C TRP A 127 -9.76 -5.83 -7.31
N THR A 128 -9.84 -6.76 -8.26
CA THR A 128 -8.73 -7.12 -9.16
C THR A 128 -9.15 -6.89 -10.62
N ALA A 129 -8.23 -7.06 -11.57
CA ALA A 129 -8.52 -6.85 -13.00
C ALA A 129 -9.72 -7.68 -13.49
N GLU A 130 -9.96 -8.85 -12.89
CA GLU A 130 -11.04 -9.77 -13.23
C GLU A 130 -12.44 -9.25 -12.86
N ASN A 131 -12.56 -8.35 -11.88
CA ASN A 131 -13.86 -7.93 -11.35
C ASN A 131 -14.03 -6.42 -11.15
N SER A 132 -12.96 -5.63 -11.28
CA SER A 132 -12.98 -4.20 -10.98
C SER A 132 -13.58 -3.37 -12.13
N GLY A 133 -13.58 -3.89 -13.35
CA GLY A 133 -13.85 -3.09 -14.55
C GLY A 133 -12.70 -2.11 -14.85
N MET A 134 -11.47 -2.44 -14.42
CA MET A 134 -10.26 -1.63 -14.61
C MET A 134 -10.35 -0.24 -13.98
N ARG A 135 -11.01 -0.13 -12.83
CA ARG A 135 -11.16 1.12 -12.08
C ARG A 135 -11.00 0.91 -10.58
N ILE A 136 -10.59 1.97 -9.90
CA ILE A 136 -10.63 2.09 -8.45
C ILE A 136 -12.09 2.08 -7.95
N HIS A 137 -12.32 1.53 -6.76
CA HIS A 137 -13.62 1.50 -6.10
C HIS A 137 -13.56 2.19 -4.75
N ASP A 138 -14.73 2.59 -4.23
CA ASP A 138 -14.80 3.10 -2.86
C ASP A 138 -14.33 1.99 -1.91
N VAL A 139 -13.67 2.40 -0.84
CA VAL A 139 -13.23 1.46 0.18
C VAL A 139 -14.42 0.76 0.83
N ALA A 140 -14.19 -0.45 1.33
CA ALA A 140 -15.15 -1.25 2.07
C ALA A 140 -16.41 -1.67 1.28
N GLN A 141 -16.32 -1.81 -0.05
CA GLN A 141 -17.40 -2.35 -0.89
C GLN A 141 -17.38 -3.88 -1.04
N LYS A 142 -16.27 -4.53 -0.66
CA LYS A 142 -16.14 -5.99 -0.59
C LYS A 142 -16.21 -6.46 0.87
N ALA A 143 -16.42 -7.76 1.08
CA ALA A 143 -16.37 -8.32 2.44
C ALA A 143 -14.95 -8.23 3.01
N PRO A 144 -14.78 -7.91 4.30
CA PRO A 144 -13.47 -7.84 4.94
C PRO A 144 -12.88 -9.24 5.16
N ASN A 145 -11.59 -9.29 5.47
CA ASN A 145 -10.95 -10.51 5.96
C ASN A 145 -11.34 -10.82 7.42
N HIS A 146 -10.80 -11.90 7.99
CA HIS A 146 -11.16 -12.36 9.34
C HIS A 146 -10.74 -11.39 10.48
N PHE A 147 -9.86 -10.43 10.21
CA PHE A 147 -9.52 -9.34 11.15
C PHE A 147 -10.35 -8.08 10.93
N GLY A 148 -11.34 -8.11 10.04
CA GLY A 148 -12.18 -6.94 9.74
C GLY A 148 -11.51 -5.93 8.82
N LEU A 149 -10.48 -6.33 8.06
CA LEU A 149 -9.77 -5.43 7.14
C LEU A 149 -10.33 -5.56 5.73
N TYR A 150 -10.66 -4.42 5.13
CA TYR A 150 -11.21 -4.31 3.78
C TYR A 150 -10.10 -3.99 2.78
N ASP A 151 -10.27 -4.49 1.57
CA ASP A 151 -9.45 -4.15 0.40
C ASP A 151 -7.93 -4.38 0.57
N ILE A 152 -7.52 -5.15 1.59
CA ILE A 152 -6.11 -5.53 1.81
C ILE A 152 -5.58 -6.46 0.70
N GLN A 153 -6.45 -6.91 -0.20
CA GLN A 153 -6.11 -7.59 -1.44
C GLN A 153 -6.89 -6.90 -2.56
N GLY A 154 -6.21 -6.31 -3.55
CA GLY A 154 -6.82 -5.56 -4.64
C GLY A 154 -7.05 -4.08 -4.32
N ASN A 155 -7.95 -3.47 -5.08
CA ASN A 155 -8.22 -2.03 -5.13
C ASN A 155 -6.98 -1.21 -5.45
N VAL A 156 -6.12 -0.85 -4.51
CA VAL A 156 -4.83 -0.22 -4.80
C VAL A 156 -3.69 -0.97 -4.13
N TRP A 157 -2.50 -0.91 -4.73
CA TRP A 157 -1.29 -1.31 -4.04
C TRP A 157 -1.12 -0.48 -2.78
N GLU A 158 -0.45 -1.04 -1.78
CA GLU A 158 -0.22 -0.36 -0.51
C GLU A 158 1.26 -0.27 -0.18
N TRP A 159 1.73 0.94 0.11
CA TRP A 159 3.05 1.15 0.66
C TRP A 159 3.20 0.51 2.04
N THR A 160 4.35 -0.12 2.25
CA THR A 160 4.84 -0.51 3.57
C THR A 160 6.09 0.31 3.94
N ALA A 161 6.48 0.27 5.22
CA ALA A 161 7.63 1.00 5.72
C ALA A 161 8.99 0.40 5.28
N ASP A 162 9.00 -0.85 4.84
CA ASP A 162 10.20 -1.62 4.54
C ASP A 162 10.81 -1.27 3.19
N ASP A 163 12.13 -1.23 3.17
CA ASP A 163 12.92 -1.24 1.95
C ASP A 163 12.99 -2.67 1.38
N TYR A 164 12.76 -2.79 0.07
CA TYR A 164 12.72 -4.08 -0.61
C TYR A 164 14.09 -4.77 -0.58
N ALA A 165 14.09 -5.98 -0.01
CA ALA A 165 15.21 -6.90 -0.03
C ALA A 165 14.70 -8.34 -0.20
N ASN A 166 15.58 -9.23 -0.65
CA ASN A 166 15.29 -10.65 -0.72
C ASN A 166 15.11 -11.23 0.69
N TYR A 167 14.21 -12.20 0.82
CA TYR A 167 14.07 -12.95 2.05
C TYR A 167 15.28 -13.85 2.30
N THR A 168 15.56 -14.09 3.57
CA THR A 168 16.52 -15.08 4.04
C THR A 168 15.79 -16.09 4.91
N LYS A 169 16.45 -17.19 5.29
CA LYS A 169 15.87 -18.16 6.25
C LYS A 169 15.87 -17.65 7.70
N GLU A 170 16.47 -16.48 7.95
CA GLU A 170 16.54 -15.88 9.28
C GLU A 170 15.17 -15.39 9.74
N SER A 171 14.98 -15.37 11.06
CA SER A 171 13.79 -14.78 11.63
C SER A 171 13.82 -13.27 11.49
N VAL A 172 12.72 -12.68 11.02
CA VAL A 172 12.57 -11.22 10.88
C VAL A 172 11.84 -10.67 12.10
N ALA A 173 12.38 -9.59 12.68
CA ALA A 173 11.75 -8.87 13.78
C ALA A 173 10.64 -7.94 13.27
N ASP A 174 9.77 -7.49 14.18
CA ASP A 174 8.70 -6.56 13.85
C ASP A 174 9.19 -5.10 13.76
N SER A 175 10.16 -4.85 12.88
CA SER A 175 10.69 -3.51 12.61
C SER A 175 10.91 -3.32 11.11
N ALA A 176 10.59 -2.11 10.64
CA ALA A 176 10.75 -1.77 9.24
C ALA A 176 12.23 -1.84 8.84
N ARG A 177 12.54 -2.62 7.82
CA ARG A 177 13.89 -2.72 7.28
C ARG A 177 14.25 -1.44 6.52
N ARG A 178 15.39 -0.82 6.85
CA ARG A 178 15.93 0.35 6.13
C ARG A 178 17.30 0.03 5.57
N ASN A 179 17.47 0.15 4.26
CA ASN A 179 18.68 -0.26 3.55
C ASN A 179 19.08 0.78 2.48
N ASP A 180 20.26 1.39 2.63
CA ASP A 180 20.76 2.47 1.74
C ASP A 180 21.01 2.06 0.26
N GLY A 181 20.87 0.78 -0.08
CA GLY A 181 21.00 0.24 -1.44
C GLY A 181 19.73 -0.40 -2.01
N SER A 182 18.58 -0.10 -1.41
CA SER A 182 17.30 -0.71 -1.78
C SER A 182 16.88 -0.43 -3.22
N ARG A 183 16.18 -1.40 -3.84
CA ARG A 183 15.53 -1.23 -5.14
C ARG A 183 14.22 -0.44 -5.07
N GLY A 184 13.82 0.06 -3.90
CA GLY A 184 12.55 0.75 -3.66
C GLY A 184 11.89 0.29 -2.36
N ALA A 185 10.78 0.92 -1.97
CA ALA A 185 10.03 0.42 -0.81
C ALA A 185 9.16 -0.77 -1.19
N VAL A 186 8.82 -1.65 -0.25
CA VAL A 186 7.94 -2.78 -0.55
C VAL A 186 6.50 -2.29 -0.74
N MET A 187 5.90 -2.68 -1.86
CA MET A 187 4.46 -2.58 -2.12
C MET A 187 3.81 -3.96 -1.98
N ARG A 188 2.58 -3.99 -1.46
CA ARG A 188 1.78 -5.19 -1.24
C ARG A 188 0.35 -5.03 -1.73
N GLY A 189 -0.38 -6.15 -1.86
CA GLY A 189 -1.84 -6.14 -2.02
C GLY A 189 -2.36 -6.23 -3.44
N GLY A 190 -1.58 -5.91 -4.47
CA GLY A 190 -2.10 -5.83 -5.84
C GLY A 190 -3.00 -4.61 -6.02
N SER A 191 -3.60 -4.45 -7.20
CA SER A 191 -4.56 -3.36 -7.45
C SER A 191 -5.67 -3.82 -8.39
N TYR A 192 -6.65 -2.94 -8.60
CA TYR A 192 -7.74 -3.09 -9.56
C TYR A 192 -7.26 -3.37 -10.99
N ALA A 193 -6.00 -3.07 -11.31
CA ALA A 193 -5.41 -3.21 -12.64
C ALA A 193 -4.60 -4.49 -12.83
N PHE A 194 -4.46 -5.34 -11.80
CA PHE A 194 -3.67 -6.56 -11.88
C PHE A 194 -4.50 -7.82 -11.57
N PRO A 195 -4.12 -8.98 -12.13
CA PRO A 195 -4.75 -10.26 -11.82
C PRO A 195 -4.65 -10.63 -10.34
N VAL A 196 -5.50 -11.56 -9.89
CA VAL A 196 -5.52 -12.07 -8.51
C VAL A 196 -4.14 -12.54 -8.02
N SER A 197 -3.28 -13.06 -8.89
CA SER A 197 -1.93 -13.51 -8.51
C SER A 197 -1.04 -12.42 -7.93
N PHE A 198 -1.26 -11.16 -8.31
CA PHE A 198 -0.54 -9.99 -7.77
C PHE A 198 -1.14 -9.51 -6.44
N ALA A 199 -2.38 -9.90 -6.15
CA ALA A 199 -3.09 -9.57 -4.92
C ALA A 199 -2.98 -10.66 -3.85
N SER A 200 -2.15 -11.70 -4.06
CA SER A 200 -1.98 -12.76 -3.07
C SER A 200 -1.32 -12.22 -1.78
N VAL A 201 -1.59 -12.88 -0.65
CA VAL A 201 -1.10 -12.45 0.67
C VAL A 201 0.44 -12.30 0.75
N PHE A 202 1.19 -12.99 -0.11
CA PHE A 202 2.64 -13.01 -0.11
C PHE A 202 3.27 -12.32 -1.32
N PHE A 203 2.47 -11.88 -2.31
CA PHE A 203 3.03 -11.15 -3.45
C PHE A 203 3.59 -9.81 -2.97
N ARG A 204 4.78 -9.49 -3.47
CA ARG A 204 5.54 -8.30 -3.09
C ARG A 204 6.33 -7.79 -4.28
N GLN A 205 6.45 -6.47 -4.39
CA GLN A 205 7.22 -5.85 -5.45
C GLN A 205 7.93 -4.59 -4.93
N PRO A 206 9.15 -4.26 -5.39
CA PRO A 206 9.76 -2.99 -5.07
C PRO A 206 9.05 -1.86 -5.82
N GLY A 207 8.52 -0.88 -5.10
CA GLY A 207 8.03 0.36 -5.67
C GLY A 207 9.16 1.33 -5.98
N HIS A 208 9.52 1.42 -7.26
CA HIS A 208 10.54 2.35 -7.77
C HIS A 208 10.21 2.85 -9.17
N GLY A 209 10.92 3.89 -9.63
CA GLY A 209 10.78 4.40 -10.99
C GLY A 209 9.34 4.83 -11.30
N ALA A 210 8.73 4.19 -12.30
CA ALA A 210 7.37 4.49 -12.73
C ALA A 210 6.31 4.16 -11.67
N ILE A 211 6.44 2.99 -11.03
CA ILE A 211 5.40 2.49 -10.12
C ILE A 211 5.37 3.20 -8.77
N ALA A 212 6.45 3.89 -8.38
CA ALA A 212 6.49 4.66 -7.14
C ALA A 212 5.56 5.89 -7.11
N ARG A 213 5.02 6.31 -8.26
CA ARG A 213 4.07 7.43 -8.40
C ARG A 213 2.92 7.05 -9.34
N ALA A 214 2.46 5.81 -9.22
CA ALA A 214 1.43 5.25 -10.08
C ALA A 214 0.02 5.57 -9.59
N GLN A 215 -0.91 5.50 -10.54
CA GLN A 215 -2.34 5.76 -10.37
C GLN A 215 -3.11 4.71 -9.56
N ASP A 216 -2.46 3.63 -9.16
CA ASP A 216 -3.04 2.47 -8.50
C ASP A 216 -2.25 2.07 -7.25
N LEU A 217 -1.52 3.03 -6.66
CA LEU A 217 -0.72 2.85 -5.45
C LEU A 217 -1.09 3.93 -4.42
N GLY A 218 -1.61 3.44 -3.29
CA GLY A 218 -1.95 4.19 -2.09
C GLY A 218 -1.28 3.60 -0.86
N PHE A 219 -1.95 3.67 0.29
CA PHE A 219 -1.44 3.13 1.55
C PHE A 219 -2.54 3.01 2.61
N ARG A 220 -2.25 2.24 3.66
CA ARG A 220 -2.97 2.27 4.94
C ARG A 220 -2.00 2.52 6.08
N VAL A 221 -2.54 2.77 7.27
CA VAL A 221 -1.74 3.10 8.47
C VAL A 221 -1.88 2.03 9.55
N VAL A 222 -0.93 2.01 10.48
CA VAL A 222 -1.01 1.25 11.72
C VAL A 222 -0.74 2.15 12.92
N ILE A 223 -1.24 1.73 14.08
CA ILE A 223 -0.89 2.27 15.40
C ILE A 223 -0.18 1.16 16.17
N SER A 224 1.00 1.43 16.70
CA SER A 224 1.65 0.51 17.64
C SER A 224 1.44 1.01 19.07
N PRO A 225 1.14 0.12 20.05
CA PRO A 225 1.11 0.51 21.47
C PRO A 225 2.51 0.95 21.94
N GLU A 226 2.53 1.82 22.94
CA GLU A 226 3.76 2.29 23.61
C GLU A 226 4.47 1.18 24.39
#